data_AF-A0A7J3QAJ0-F1
#
_entry.id   AF-A0A7J3QAJ0-F1
#
_cell.length_a   1.000
_cell.length_b   1.000
_cell.length_c   1.000
_cell.angle_alpha   90.00
_cell.angle_beta   90.00
_cell.angle_gamma   90.00
#
_symmetry.space_group_name_H-M   'P 1'
#
loop_
_entity.id
_entity.type
_entity.pdbx_description
1 polymer ?
#
loop_
_entity_poly.entity_id
_entity_poly.type
_entity_poly.pdbx_seq_one_letter_code
_entity_poly.pdbx_strand_id
1 'polypeptide(L)'
;VFDEISKVRFPNPDEVVAKLKDFMESGQYERGKQRVTSGASIVALGNVEVEEREGVYIPVEDLTYLLPKPMRDSALIDRIRGVIPGWELPKIGQARYHLSHGYGIALDYFSEVLHELRKESLVGEVSEHVELLGNVTIRDERAVKKTMSAFMKLLFPNLEFDKRELQVVVQHAVELRQRVRDWLHKLSPGEFPRETLSFKLRG
;
A
#
# COMPACT_ATOMS: atom_id res chain seq x y z
N VAL A 1 -11.89 -2.67 6.08
CA VAL A 1 -11.91 -2.07 4.72
C VAL A 1 -12.88 -0.91 4.75
N PHE A 2 -12.50 0.24 4.24
CA PHE A 2 -13.38 1.38 4.02
C PHE A 2 -13.72 1.43 2.54
N ASP A 3 -14.92 0.99 2.18
CA ASP A 3 -15.41 1.10 0.81
C ASP A 3 -15.99 2.50 0.58
N GLU A 4 -15.84 3.01 -0.63
CA GLU A 4 -16.20 4.40 -1.01
C GLU A 4 -15.73 5.45 0.02
N ILE A 5 -14.43 5.48 0.31
CA ILE A 5 -13.84 6.30 1.38
C ILE A 5 -14.26 7.78 1.33
N SER A 6 -14.50 8.34 0.14
CA SER A 6 -14.95 9.72 -0.04
C SER A 6 -16.32 10.02 0.57
N LYS A 7 -17.18 9.00 0.74
CA LYS A 7 -18.54 9.12 1.31
C LYS A 7 -18.59 8.80 2.80
N VAL A 8 -17.50 8.30 3.39
CA VAL A 8 -17.47 7.92 4.80
C VAL A 8 -17.65 9.15 5.70
N ARG A 9 -18.64 9.07 6.60
CA ARG A 9 -18.91 10.09 7.62
C ARG A 9 -18.67 9.52 9.01
N PHE A 10 -17.86 10.22 9.79
CA PHE A 10 -17.58 9.84 11.17
C PHE A 10 -18.41 10.71 12.14
N PRO A 11 -18.99 10.13 13.19
CA PRO A 11 -19.70 10.91 14.21
C PRO A 11 -18.76 11.79 15.04
N ASN A 12 -17.53 11.32 15.30
CA ASN A 12 -16.47 12.12 15.91
C ASN A 12 -15.17 11.98 15.09
N PRO A 13 -15.02 12.75 14.00
CA PRO A 13 -13.93 12.55 13.04
C PRO A 13 -12.53 12.67 13.65
N ASP A 14 -12.31 13.63 14.54
CA ASP A 14 -10.99 13.88 15.12
C ASP A 14 -10.54 12.70 16.01
N GLU A 15 -11.45 12.18 16.84
CA GLU A 15 -11.18 11.01 17.67
C GLU A 15 -10.93 9.76 16.83
N VAL A 16 -11.71 9.55 15.77
CA VAL A 16 -11.52 8.41 14.87
C VAL A 16 -10.16 8.49 14.16
N VAL A 17 -9.82 9.66 13.63
CA VAL A 17 -8.53 9.88 12.94
C VAL A 17 -7.36 9.69 13.90
N ALA A 18 -7.46 10.17 15.15
CA ALA A 18 -6.45 9.94 16.18
C ALA A 18 -6.25 8.43 16.44
N LYS A 19 -7.33 7.68 16.68
CA LYS A 19 -7.26 6.23 16.89
C LYS A 19 -6.70 5.49 15.68
N LEU A 20 -7.01 5.93 14.46
CA LEU A 20 -6.45 5.35 13.24
C LEU A 20 -4.94 5.59 13.15
N LYS A 21 -4.45 6.81 13.46
CA LYS A 21 -3.01 7.12 13.50
C LYS A 21 -2.27 6.22 14.49
N ASP A 22 -2.83 6.04 15.69
CA ASP A 22 -2.25 5.20 16.73
C ASP A 22 -2.22 3.72 16.31
N PHE A 23 -3.33 3.25 15.73
CA PHE A 23 -3.44 1.88 15.22
C PHE A 23 -2.47 1.61 14.07
N MET A 24 -2.33 2.54 13.12
CA MET A 24 -1.45 2.38 11.96
C MET A 24 0.04 2.36 12.35
N GLU A 25 0.40 3.06 13.43
CA GLU A 25 1.77 3.09 13.94
C GLU A 25 2.10 1.82 14.74
N SER A 26 1.23 1.50 15.72
CA SER A 26 1.48 0.45 16.73
C SER A 26 0.95 -0.94 16.35
N GLY A 27 -0.06 -1.03 15.49
CA GLY A 27 -0.83 -2.26 15.27
C GLY A 27 -1.73 -2.66 16.44
N GLN A 28 -1.93 -1.77 17.41
CA GLN A 28 -2.71 -2.01 18.62
C GLN A 28 -3.92 -1.10 18.69
N TYR A 29 -4.99 -1.59 19.31
CA TYR A 29 -6.16 -0.79 19.65
C TYR A 29 -6.51 -0.93 21.13
N GLU A 30 -7.23 0.05 21.65
CA GLU A 30 -7.66 0.07 23.04
C GLU A 30 -9.13 -0.34 23.14
N ARG A 31 -9.42 -1.26 24.07
CA ARG A 31 -10.77 -1.66 24.46
C ARG A 31 -10.91 -1.48 25.97
N GLY A 32 -11.52 -0.37 26.39
CA GLY A 32 -11.58 0.02 27.79
C GLY A 32 -10.18 0.33 28.32
N LYS A 33 -9.68 -0.43 29.30
CA LYS A 33 -8.34 -0.25 29.89
C LYS A 33 -7.26 -1.18 29.30
N GLN A 34 -7.63 -2.05 28.35
CA GLN A 34 -6.71 -3.04 27.78
C GLN A 34 -6.24 -2.62 26.38
N ARG A 35 -4.94 -2.83 26.13
CA ARG A 35 -4.33 -2.75 24.79
C ARG A 35 -4.29 -4.12 24.17
N VAL A 36 -4.80 -4.23 22.95
CA VAL A 36 -4.89 -5.48 22.20
C VAL A 36 -4.14 -5.32 20.87
N THR A 37 -3.22 -6.23 20.60
CA THR A 37 -2.55 -6.33 19.30
C THR A 37 -3.52 -6.89 18.27
N SER A 38 -3.62 -6.24 17.11
CA SER A 38 -4.45 -6.69 16.01
C SER A 38 -3.61 -7.20 14.86
N GLY A 39 -4.04 -8.33 14.29
CA GLY A 39 -3.55 -8.81 13.01
C GLY A 39 -4.18 -8.10 11.82
N ALA A 40 -5.05 -7.10 11.99
CA ALA A 40 -5.76 -6.46 10.89
C ALA A 40 -4.92 -5.44 10.10
N SER A 41 -5.36 -5.13 8.89
CA SER A 41 -4.84 -4.02 8.07
C SER A 41 -5.97 -3.07 7.69
N ILE A 42 -5.61 -1.81 7.44
CA ILE A 42 -6.53 -0.82 6.89
C ILE A 42 -6.35 -0.79 5.37
N VAL A 43 -7.48 -0.90 4.67
CA VAL A 43 -7.58 -0.74 3.22
C VAL A 43 -8.71 0.26 2.99
N ALA A 44 -8.44 1.29 2.20
CA ALA A 44 -9.42 2.28 1.77
C ALA A 44 -9.58 2.19 0.26
N LEU A 45 -10.82 2.11 -0.20
CA LEU A 45 -11.18 2.05 -1.61
C LEU A 45 -11.91 3.34 -1.97
N GLY A 46 -11.51 3.96 -3.08
CA GLY A 46 -12.11 5.19 -3.57
C GLY A 46 -12.17 5.17 -5.09
N ASN A 47 -13.25 5.70 -5.63
CA ASN A 47 -13.41 5.86 -7.07
C ASN A 47 -12.72 7.16 -7.50
N VAL A 48 -11.93 7.07 -8.57
CA VAL A 48 -11.19 8.20 -9.14
C VAL A 48 -11.70 8.43 -10.55
N GLU A 49 -12.13 9.66 -10.84
CA GLU A 49 -12.41 10.05 -12.22
C GLU A 49 -11.10 10.20 -12.99
N VAL A 50 -11.03 9.59 -14.17
CA VAL A 50 -9.83 9.58 -15.01
C VAL A 50 -10.15 10.04 -16.42
N GLU A 51 -9.19 10.74 -17.01
CA GLU A 51 -9.18 11.11 -18.43
C GLU A 51 -8.14 10.26 -19.15
N GLU A 52 -8.50 9.74 -20.33
CA GLU A 52 -7.55 9.04 -21.19
C GLU A 52 -6.77 10.05 -22.03
N ARG A 53 -5.45 10.02 -21.92
CA ARG A 53 -4.53 10.81 -22.75
C ARG A 53 -3.44 9.90 -23.30
N GLU A 54 -3.32 9.85 -24.62
CA GLU A 54 -2.30 9.04 -25.32
C GLU A 54 -2.26 7.56 -24.88
N GLY A 55 -3.43 6.98 -24.58
CA GLY A 55 -3.55 5.59 -24.13
C GLY A 55 -3.21 5.35 -22.65
N VAL A 56 -3.05 6.42 -21.87
CA VAL A 56 -2.82 6.36 -20.41
C VAL A 56 -3.98 7.04 -19.68
N TYR A 57 -4.47 6.40 -18.61
CA TYR A 57 -5.50 6.99 -17.74
C TYR A 57 -4.85 7.86 -16.66
N ILE A 58 -5.26 9.12 -16.60
CA ILE A 58 -4.73 10.12 -15.65
C ILE A 58 -5.88 10.60 -14.76
N PRO A 59 -5.73 10.59 -13.42
CA PRO A 59 -6.71 11.20 -12.51
C PRO A 59 -7.01 12.65 -12.86
N VAL A 60 -8.30 12.99 -12.94
CA VAL A 60 -8.78 14.37 -13.16
C VAL A 60 -8.55 15.21 -11.90
N GLU A 61 -8.76 14.60 -10.73
CA GLU A 61 -8.59 15.24 -9.43
C GLU A 61 -7.37 14.71 -8.69
N ASP A 62 -6.88 15.52 -7.74
CA ASP A 62 -5.84 15.07 -6.82
C ASP A 62 -6.36 14.00 -5.85
N LEU A 63 -5.53 13.00 -5.53
CA LEU A 63 -5.86 11.92 -4.58
C LEU A 63 -6.30 12.44 -3.21
N THR A 64 -5.86 13.64 -2.82
CA THR A 64 -6.30 14.35 -1.62
C THR A 64 -7.82 14.45 -1.53
N TYR A 65 -8.50 14.67 -2.66
CA TYR A 65 -9.95 14.87 -2.66
C TYR A 65 -10.74 13.58 -2.46
N LEU A 66 -10.10 12.42 -2.61
CA LEU A 66 -10.68 11.11 -2.34
C LEU A 66 -10.92 10.87 -0.85
N LEU A 67 -10.12 11.49 0.03
CA LEU A 67 -10.30 11.36 1.46
C LEU A 67 -11.33 12.38 1.99
N PRO A 68 -12.15 12.00 2.98
CA PRO A 68 -12.95 12.93 3.76
C PRO A 68 -12.08 14.03 4.35
N LYS A 69 -12.59 15.26 4.46
CA LYS A 69 -11.84 16.41 5.01
C LYS A 69 -11.04 16.10 6.29
N PRO A 70 -11.61 15.40 7.31
CA PRO A 70 -10.88 15.08 8.53
C PRO A 70 -9.67 14.13 8.34
N MET A 71 -9.66 13.36 7.26
CA MET A 71 -8.58 12.43 6.92
C MET A 71 -7.52 13.05 6.01
N ARG A 72 -7.70 14.29 5.52
CA ARG A 72 -6.73 15.02 4.69
C ARG A 72 -5.61 15.60 5.57
N ASP A 73 -4.91 14.73 6.26
CA ASP A 73 -3.90 15.05 7.27
C ASP A 73 -2.59 14.35 6.91
N SER A 74 -1.50 15.11 6.89
CA SER A 74 -0.18 14.61 6.49
C SER A 74 0.30 13.48 7.40
N ALA A 75 0.07 13.57 8.72
CA ALA A 75 0.47 12.52 9.65
C ALA A 75 -0.30 11.21 9.43
N LEU A 76 -1.58 11.26 9.06
CA LEU A 76 -2.35 10.07 8.69
C LEU A 76 -1.83 9.46 7.38
N ILE A 77 -1.67 10.30 6.35
CA ILE A 77 -1.23 9.85 5.02
C ILE A 77 0.18 9.29 5.05
N ASP A 78 1.07 9.86 5.86
CA ASP A 78 2.44 9.39 5.95
C ASP A 78 2.51 7.94 6.47
N ARG A 79 1.55 7.52 7.30
CA ARG A 79 1.41 6.14 7.79
C ARG A 79 0.87 5.15 6.74
N ILE A 80 0.41 5.61 5.57
CA ILE A 80 0.00 4.76 4.46
C ILE A 80 1.24 4.15 3.79
N ARG A 81 1.22 2.83 3.58
CA ARG A 81 2.37 2.12 2.99
C ARG A 81 2.52 2.33 1.50
N GLY A 82 1.40 2.44 0.79
CA GLY A 82 1.39 2.63 -0.65
C GLY A 82 -0.01 2.89 -1.18
N VAL A 83 -0.09 3.44 -2.39
CA VAL A 83 -1.34 3.70 -3.11
C VAL A 83 -1.34 2.87 -4.39
N ILE A 84 -2.29 1.94 -4.52
CA ILE A 84 -2.44 1.12 -5.73
C ILE A 84 -3.31 1.90 -6.73
N PRO A 85 -2.79 2.26 -7.91
CA PRO A 85 -3.53 3.01 -8.93
C PRO A 85 -4.48 2.08 -9.68
N GLY A 86 -5.70 1.90 -9.16
CA GLY A 86 -6.69 1.00 -9.78
C GLY A 86 -7.06 1.35 -11.23
N TRP A 87 -6.86 2.60 -11.64
CA TRP A 87 -7.11 3.07 -13.01
C TRP A 87 -6.04 2.66 -14.02
N GLU A 88 -4.86 2.24 -13.58
CA GLU A 88 -3.82 1.68 -14.45
C GLU A 88 -4.10 0.20 -14.80
N LEU A 89 -5.01 -0.45 -14.06
CA LEU A 89 -5.38 -1.85 -14.30
C LEU A 89 -6.28 -1.96 -15.52
N PRO A 90 -6.00 -2.90 -16.45
CA PRO A 90 -6.85 -3.12 -17.61
C PRO A 90 -8.24 -3.59 -17.17
N LYS A 91 -9.28 -3.08 -17.83
CA LYS A 91 -10.65 -3.57 -17.62
C LYS A 91 -10.72 -5.04 -18.05
N ILE A 92 -11.29 -5.88 -17.20
CA ILE A 92 -11.55 -7.28 -17.54
C ILE A 92 -12.56 -7.30 -18.70
N GLY A 93 -12.07 -7.65 -19.89
CA GLY A 93 -12.88 -7.73 -21.09
C GLY A 93 -13.61 -9.07 -21.21
N GLN A 94 -13.72 -9.59 -22.43
CA GLN A 94 -14.42 -10.84 -22.67
C GLN A 94 -13.71 -12.01 -21.95
N ALA A 95 -14.51 -12.85 -21.29
CA ALA A 95 -14.05 -13.99 -20.49
C ALA A 95 -13.08 -14.91 -21.24
N ARG A 96 -13.31 -15.12 -22.54
CA ARG A 96 -12.45 -15.94 -23.42
C ARG A 96 -11.00 -15.46 -23.52
N TYR A 97 -10.73 -14.18 -23.28
CA TYR A 97 -9.36 -13.62 -23.38
C TYR A 97 -8.73 -13.31 -22.02
N HIS A 98 -9.56 -13.06 -20.99
CA HIS A 98 -9.07 -12.55 -19.70
C HIS A 98 -9.19 -13.56 -18.55
N LEU A 99 -9.95 -14.65 -18.71
CA LEU A 99 -10.01 -15.70 -17.70
C LEU A 99 -9.00 -16.80 -18.01
N SER A 100 -8.44 -17.35 -16.94
CA SER A 100 -7.59 -18.53 -17.03
C SER A 100 -8.39 -19.72 -17.56
N HIS A 101 -7.82 -20.45 -18.51
CA HIS A 101 -8.35 -21.71 -19.02
C HIS A 101 -7.79 -22.93 -18.28
N GLY A 102 -6.86 -22.70 -17.33
CA GLY A 102 -6.21 -23.74 -16.54
C GLY A 102 -6.87 -23.96 -15.19
N TYR A 103 -6.26 -24.83 -14.38
CA TYR A 103 -6.67 -25.05 -13.00
C TYR A 103 -6.46 -23.78 -12.16
N GLY A 104 -7.49 -23.42 -11.40
CA GLY A 104 -7.41 -22.39 -10.37
C GLY A 104 -7.22 -23.00 -8.98
N ILE A 105 -6.74 -22.19 -8.05
CA ILE A 105 -6.70 -22.56 -6.63
C ILE A 105 -8.06 -22.24 -6.02
N ALA A 106 -8.58 -23.15 -5.18
CA ALA A 106 -9.79 -22.88 -4.42
C ALA A 106 -9.57 -21.67 -3.50
N LEU A 107 -10.48 -20.69 -3.54
CA LEU A 107 -10.29 -19.38 -2.91
C LEU A 107 -10.19 -19.48 -1.39
N ASP A 108 -10.95 -20.40 -0.79
CA ASP A 108 -10.93 -20.70 0.64
C ASP A 108 -9.57 -21.25 1.08
N TYR A 109 -9.04 -22.23 0.35
CA TYR A 109 -7.72 -22.79 0.60
C TYR A 109 -6.62 -21.73 0.45
N PHE A 110 -6.67 -20.95 -0.65
CA PHE A 110 -5.72 -19.87 -0.88
C PHE A 110 -5.75 -18.82 0.23
N SER A 111 -6.95 -18.46 0.69
CA SER A 111 -7.12 -17.51 1.80
C SER A 111 -6.48 -18.02 3.09
N GLU A 112 -6.67 -19.30 3.43
CA GLU A 112 -6.05 -19.90 4.62
C GLU A 112 -4.52 -19.90 4.53
N VAL A 113 -3.96 -20.21 3.36
CA VAL A 113 -2.50 -20.12 3.11
C VAL A 113 -2.01 -18.68 3.33
N LEU A 114 -2.72 -17.67 2.80
CA LEU A 114 -2.35 -16.27 3.03
C LEU A 114 -2.46 -15.86 4.51
N HIS A 115 -3.44 -16.40 5.25
CA HIS A 115 -3.56 -16.19 6.69
C HIS A 115 -2.37 -16.78 7.46
N GLU A 116 -1.89 -17.96 7.08
CA GLU A 116 -0.70 -18.57 7.67
C GLU A 116 0.56 -17.77 7.34
N LEU A 117 0.78 -17.47 6.05
CA LEU A 117 1.90 -16.67 5.57
C LEU A 117 1.93 -15.26 6.21
N ARG A 118 0.80 -14.73 6.66
CA ARG A 118 0.74 -13.43 7.35
C ARG A 118 1.50 -13.41 8.68
N LYS A 119 1.62 -14.55 9.36
CA LYS A 119 2.31 -14.66 10.66
C LYS A 119 3.81 -14.42 10.53
N GLU A 120 4.37 -14.77 9.38
CA GLU A 120 5.79 -14.61 9.08
C GLU A 120 6.11 -13.27 8.41
N SER A 121 7.24 -12.67 8.81
CA SER A 121 7.69 -11.38 8.32
C SER A 121 9.03 -11.49 7.60
N LEU A 122 8.99 -11.51 6.26
CA LEU A 122 10.19 -11.54 5.40
C LEU A 122 10.97 -10.20 5.34
N VAL A 123 10.79 -9.32 6.32
CA VAL A 123 11.42 -7.97 6.31
C VAL A 123 12.93 -8.07 6.47
N GLY A 124 13.43 -9.05 7.23
CA GLY A 124 14.86 -9.29 7.40
C GLY A 124 15.49 -9.70 6.08
N GLU A 125 14.92 -10.73 5.47
CA GLU A 125 15.34 -11.35 4.21
C GLU A 125 15.36 -10.32 3.08
N VAL A 126 14.28 -9.57 2.88
CA VAL A 126 14.27 -8.54 1.82
C VAL A 126 15.27 -7.42 2.07
N SER A 127 15.60 -7.13 3.34
CA SER A 127 16.59 -6.10 3.68
C SER A 127 18.01 -6.48 3.28
N GLU A 128 18.31 -7.76 3.14
CA GLU A 128 19.62 -8.22 2.69
C GLU A 128 19.83 -7.94 1.21
N HIS A 129 18.74 -7.92 0.43
CA HIS A 129 18.80 -7.78 -1.03
C HIS A 129 18.55 -6.36 -1.55
N VAL A 130 18.09 -5.43 -0.72
CA VAL A 130 17.73 -4.07 -1.17
C VAL A 130 18.26 -2.98 -0.26
N GLU A 131 18.72 -1.90 -0.87
CA GLU A 131 19.07 -0.65 -0.22
C GLU A 131 18.32 0.50 -0.87
N LEU A 132 17.62 1.30 -0.07
CA LEU A 132 16.99 2.53 -0.53
C LEU A 132 17.99 3.67 -0.50
N LEU A 133 17.97 4.52 -1.52
CA LEU A 133 18.91 5.61 -1.73
C LEU A 133 18.22 6.97 -1.66
N GLY A 134 18.98 7.98 -1.25
CA GLY A 134 18.51 9.36 -1.09
C GLY A 134 18.09 9.68 0.35
N ASN A 135 17.27 10.73 0.50
CA ASN A 135 16.71 11.11 1.78
C ASN A 135 15.47 10.24 2.07
N VAL A 136 15.72 9.10 2.73
CA VAL A 136 14.73 8.07 3.02
C VAL A 136 14.42 8.11 4.51
N THR A 137 13.16 8.27 4.86
CA THR A 137 12.74 8.21 6.27
C THR A 137 12.62 6.76 6.74
N ILE A 138 12.68 6.53 8.06
CA ILE A 138 12.39 5.21 8.67
C ILE A 138 11.00 4.70 8.23
N ARG A 139 10.06 5.63 8.00
CA ARG A 139 8.70 5.29 7.58
C ARG A 139 8.65 4.83 6.12
N ASP A 140 9.40 5.49 5.23
CA ASP A 140 9.56 5.04 3.84
C ASP A 140 10.18 3.65 3.78
N GLU A 141 11.26 3.43 4.51
CA GLU A 141 11.95 2.14 4.56
C GLU A 141 11.04 1.04 5.09
N ARG A 142 10.34 1.28 6.21
CA ARG A 142 9.38 0.33 6.79
C ARG A 142 8.18 0.08 5.86
N ALA A 143 7.75 1.07 5.09
CA ALA A 143 6.66 0.94 4.13
C ALA A 143 7.07 0.05 2.95
N VAL A 144 8.21 0.35 2.32
CA VAL A 144 8.72 -0.40 1.17
C VAL A 144 9.03 -1.84 1.57
N LYS A 145 9.82 -2.07 2.62
CA LYS A 145 10.23 -3.43 3.03
C LYS A 145 9.06 -4.33 3.43
N LYS A 146 8.04 -3.78 4.12
CA LYS A 146 6.83 -4.56 4.43
C LYS A 146 5.97 -4.83 3.19
N THR A 147 5.96 -3.93 2.22
CA THR A 147 5.26 -4.14 0.94
C THR A 147 5.96 -5.21 0.13
N MET A 148 7.30 -5.16 0.04
CA MET A 148 8.10 -6.22 -0.57
C MET A 148 7.85 -7.56 0.13
N SER A 149 7.91 -7.61 1.46
CA SER A 149 7.60 -8.83 2.23
C SER A 149 6.24 -9.43 1.85
N ALA A 150 5.22 -8.60 1.63
CA ALA A 150 3.91 -9.06 1.17
C ALA A 150 3.94 -9.60 -0.27
N PHE A 151 4.60 -8.89 -1.20
CA PHE A 151 4.74 -9.33 -2.59
C PHE A 151 5.54 -10.62 -2.73
N MET A 152 6.64 -10.77 -1.99
CA MET A 152 7.43 -12.00 -1.98
C MET A 152 6.59 -13.19 -1.54
N LYS A 153 5.78 -13.05 -0.49
CA LYS A 153 4.88 -14.13 -0.03
C LYS A 153 3.79 -14.48 -1.05
N LEU A 154 3.34 -13.50 -1.82
CA LEU A 154 2.29 -13.69 -2.81
C LEU A 154 2.82 -14.32 -4.11
N LEU A 155 3.97 -13.87 -4.59
CA LEU A 155 4.53 -14.25 -5.90
C LEU A 155 5.53 -15.41 -5.79
N PHE A 156 6.28 -15.47 -4.69
CA PHE A 156 7.37 -16.42 -4.45
C PHE A 156 7.19 -17.08 -3.07
N PRO A 157 6.09 -17.82 -2.83
CA PRO A 157 5.82 -18.42 -1.52
C PRO A 157 6.88 -19.45 -1.09
N ASN A 158 7.63 -20.01 -2.03
CA ASN A 158 8.79 -20.90 -1.81
C ASN A 158 10.13 -20.14 -1.65
N LEU A 159 10.13 -18.80 -1.71
CA LEU A 159 11.30 -17.92 -1.64
C LEU A 159 12.35 -18.17 -2.75
N GLU A 160 11.93 -18.78 -3.87
CA GLU A 160 12.77 -18.91 -5.05
C GLU A 160 12.44 -17.79 -6.03
N PHE A 161 13.42 -16.93 -6.31
CA PHE A 161 13.28 -15.82 -7.24
C PHE A 161 14.65 -15.44 -7.81
N ASP A 162 14.66 -14.92 -9.02
CA ASP A 162 15.85 -14.35 -9.63
C ASP A 162 16.00 -12.84 -9.35
N LYS A 163 17.14 -12.28 -9.77
CA LYS A 163 17.44 -10.85 -9.56
C LYS A 163 16.49 -9.92 -10.32
N ARG A 164 15.98 -10.34 -11.48
CA ARG A 164 15.05 -9.54 -12.30
C ARG A 164 13.67 -9.53 -11.65
N GLU A 165 13.21 -10.66 -11.16
CA GLU A 165 11.97 -10.81 -10.41
C GLU A 165 11.99 -9.95 -9.13
N LEU A 166 13.10 -10.02 -8.38
CA LEU A 166 13.30 -9.14 -7.22
C LEU A 166 13.29 -7.67 -7.63
N GLN A 167 13.92 -7.30 -8.75
CA GLN A 167 13.93 -5.92 -9.24
C GLN A 167 12.51 -5.40 -9.48
N VAL A 168 11.66 -6.21 -10.11
CA VAL A 168 10.25 -5.88 -10.36
C VAL A 168 9.49 -5.67 -9.04
N VAL A 169 9.68 -6.57 -8.07
CA VAL A 169 9.06 -6.45 -6.74
C VAL A 169 9.45 -5.14 -6.04
N VAL A 170 10.76 -4.84 -6.01
CA VAL A 170 11.27 -3.62 -5.37
C VAL A 170 10.76 -2.39 -6.09
N GLN A 171 10.81 -2.38 -7.42
CA GLN A 171 10.36 -1.26 -8.24
C GLN A 171 8.91 -0.91 -7.92
N HIS A 172 8.00 -1.89 -7.93
CA HIS A 172 6.61 -1.64 -7.58
C HIS A 172 6.43 -1.20 -6.13
N ALA A 173 7.12 -1.79 -5.16
CA ALA A 173 7.02 -1.38 -3.77
C ALA A 173 7.48 0.08 -3.55
N VAL A 174 8.55 0.50 -4.22
CA VAL A 174 9.05 1.87 -4.21
C VAL A 174 8.07 2.82 -4.89
N GLU A 175 7.53 2.43 -6.04
CA GLU A 175 6.57 3.23 -6.82
C GLU A 175 5.27 3.49 -6.04
N LEU A 176 4.76 2.48 -5.33
CA LEU A 176 3.58 2.62 -4.46
C LEU A 176 3.85 3.60 -3.31
N ARG A 177 5.04 3.57 -2.71
CA ARG A 177 5.42 4.50 -1.64
C ARG A 177 5.74 5.89 -2.17
N GLN A 178 6.32 6.01 -3.36
CA GLN A 178 6.57 7.30 -4.01
C GLN A 178 5.28 8.08 -4.22
N ARG A 179 4.19 7.41 -4.64
CA ARG A 179 2.86 8.05 -4.74
C ARG A 179 2.40 8.68 -3.42
N VAL A 180 2.72 8.05 -2.27
CA VAL A 180 2.42 8.62 -0.95
C VAL A 180 3.30 9.86 -0.68
N ARG A 181 4.59 9.83 -1.03
CA ARG A 181 5.47 11.00 -0.88
C ARG A 181 5.03 12.17 -1.74
N ASP A 182 4.66 11.91 -3.00
CA ASP A 182 4.15 12.94 -3.91
C ASP A 182 2.86 13.55 -3.36
N TRP A 183 2.00 12.72 -2.76
CA TRP A 183 0.80 13.17 -2.08
C TRP A 183 1.10 14.04 -0.85
N LEU A 184 2.05 13.63 0.00
CA LEU A 184 2.48 14.40 1.16
C LEU A 184 3.08 15.75 0.79
N HIS A 185 3.90 15.79 -0.26
CA HIS A 185 4.48 17.03 -0.78
C HIS A 185 3.40 18.03 -1.20
N LYS A 186 2.33 17.57 -1.85
CA LYS A 186 1.21 18.43 -2.23
C LYS A 186 0.45 18.99 -1.02
N LEU A 187 0.33 18.19 0.04
CA LEU A 187 -0.38 18.58 1.26
C LEU A 187 0.41 19.51 2.18
N SER A 188 1.70 19.23 2.37
CA SER A 188 2.58 19.97 3.27
C SER A 188 3.99 20.07 2.66
N PRO A 189 4.18 20.92 1.64
CA PRO A 189 5.44 20.99 0.89
C PRO A 189 6.62 21.47 1.74
N GLY A 190 6.36 22.22 2.82
CA GLY A 190 7.39 22.69 3.75
C GLY A 190 7.95 21.59 4.65
N GLU A 191 7.16 20.56 4.97
CA GLU A 191 7.59 19.40 5.77
C GLU A 191 8.09 18.26 4.88
N PHE A 192 7.46 18.08 3.71
CA PHE A 192 7.77 17.00 2.78
C PHE A 192 8.31 17.58 1.47
N PRO A 193 9.64 17.66 1.29
CA PRO A 193 10.23 18.12 0.04
C PRO A 193 9.95 17.15 -1.11
N ARG A 194 9.96 17.68 -2.34
CA ARG A 194 9.80 16.88 -3.55
C ARG A 194 11.07 16.07 -3.81
N GLU A 195 11.03 14.81 -3.45
CA GLU A 195 12.15 13.88 -3.58
C GLU A 195 11.68 12.57 -4.21
N THR A 196 12.59 11.89 -4.89
CA THR A 196 12.33 10.60 -5.54
C THR A 196 13.05 9.49 -4.80
N LEU A 197 12.31 8.48 -4.37
CA LEU A 197 12.88 7.26 -3.84
C LEU A 197 13.56 6.48 -4.95
N SER A 198 14.81 6.11 -4.70
CA SER A 198 15.58 5.23 -5.57
C SER A 198 16.07 4.04 -4.76
N PHE A 199 16.50 2.98 -5.44
CA PHE A 199 16.97 1.77 -4.80
C PHE A 199 18.15 1.16 -5.54
N LYS A 200 18.90 0.33 -4.82
CA LYS A 200 19.95 -0.52 -5.36
C LYS A 200 19.73 -1.94 -4.87
N LEU A 201 19.84 -2.90 -5.78
CA LEU A 201 19.86 -4.31 -5.41
C LEU A 201 21.25 -4.68 -4.91
N ARG A 202 21.29 -5.35 -3.78
CA ARG A 202 22.48 -6.00 -3.24
C ARG A 202 22.58 -7.39 -3.88
N GLY A 203 23.80 -7.79 -4.19
CA GLY A 203 24.16 -9.07 -4.77
C GLY A 203 25.56 -9.43 -4.35
#